data_AF-A0A6A4Z6U6-F1
#
_entry.id   AF-A0A6A4Z6U6-F1
#
_cell.length_a   1.000
_cell.length_b   1.000
_cell.length_c   1.000
_cell.angle_alpha   90.00
_cell.angle_beta   90.00
_cell.angle_gamma   90.00
#
_symmetry.space_group_name_H-M   'P 1'
#
loop_
_entity.id
_entity.type
_entity.pdbx_description
1 polymer ?
#
loop_
_entity_poly.entity_id
_entity_poly.type
_entity_poly.pdbx_seq_one_letter_code
_entity_poly.pdbx_strand_id
1 'polypeptide(L)'
;MLFMTLTSMKHCGSWDVVSVVFKEKSPTFSKRVNTFLAAIHPTLRAKYIDTVLDKYSMQHLHTSGHRFNNFPSALYAVDVTFQRTNAPAGSFNEKKRFYSKKHGQYGLKVEASVLPNGLAINVTTAVPGSVADIAICESNLDFHQDKLKKIGEEDDMLDDGPMQEEYPRSWALLADKGYQGLHRQLRAITPMKRPAGGLLSAADMAVNDKIASDRVIVENFFGRLKTLWSVVGDTYTWKRENYDLYFQTCVAFTNLHIRFLPLREVDGDDLHRHVNGLLSSGQKKKAKRAGSVMKSREKRKRRLSSLFSTGESAQFTSEVDFYDSADESSIFD
;
A
#
# COMPACT_ATOMS: atom_id res chain seq x y z
N MET A 1 28.26 -11.78 -2.63
CA MET A 1 26.82 -11.93 -2.94
C MET A 1 25.94 -10.93 -2.20
N LEU A 2 25.90 -10.93 -0.85
CA LEU A 2 25.04 -10.02 -0.09
C LEU A 2 25.21 -8.53 -0.49
N PHE A 3 26.44 -8.06 -0.62
CA PHE A 3 26.71 -6.68 -1.05
C PHE A 3 26.14 -6.36 -2.45
N MET A 4 26.23 -7.28 -3.41
CA MET A 4 25.66 -7.10 -4.76
C MET A 4 24.14 -7.01 -4.70
N THR A 5 23.51 -7.88 -3.93
CA THR A 5 22.05 -7.88 -3.72
C THR A 5 21.57 -6.58 -3.07
N LEU A 6 22.22 -6.14 -1.99
CA LEU A 6 21.87 -4.89 -1.30
C LEU A 6 22.05 -3.68 -2.23
N THR A 7 23.17 -3.62 -2.97
CA THR A 7 23.42 -2.56 -3.95
C THR A 7 22.33 -2.55 -5.03
N SER A 8 21.94 -3.72 -5.52
CA SER A 8 20.88 -3.85 -6.54
C SER A 8 19.53 -3.34 -6.05
N MET A 9 19.14 -3.68 -4.81
CA MET A 9 17.87 -3.22 -4.24
C MET A 9 17.89 -1.74 -3.85
N LYS A 10 19.06 -1.20 -3.48
CA LYS A 10 19.25 0.21 -3.15
C LYS A 10 19.25 1.15 -4.36
N HIS A 11 19.68 0.69 -5.53
CA HIS A 11 19.88 1.57 -6.69
C HIS A 11 19.01 1.13 -7.88
N CYS A 12 17.69 1.07 -7.68
CA CYS A 12 16.72 0.66 -8.70
C CYS A 12 17.00 1.24 -10.09
N GLY A 13 16.79 0.43 -11.13
CA GLY A 13 17.10 0.78 -12.50
C GLY A 13 17.17 -0.45 -13.40
N SER A 14 17.77 -0.34 -14.58
CA SER A 14 18.08 -1.54 -15.38
C SER A 14 19.17 -2.36 -14.69
N TRP A 15 19.08 -3.68 -14.79
CA TRP A 15 20.17 -4.60 -14.42
C TRP A 15 21.49 -4.21 -15.09
N ASP A 16 21.44 -3.62 -16.28
CA ASP A 16 22.62 -3.15 -17.01
C ASP A 16 23.40 -2.11 -16.21
N VAL A 17 22.71 -1.16 -15.57
CA VAL A 17 23.34 -0.09 -14.79
C VAL A 17 24.07 -0.65 -13.58
N VAL A 18 23.40 -1.52 -12.82
CA VAL A 18 23.99 -2.09 -11.59
C VAL A 18 25.11 -3.08 -11.93
N SER A 19 24.95 -3.90 -12.99
CA SER A 19 25.95 -4.90 -13.36
C SER A 19 27.30 -4.31 -13.79
N VAL A 20 27.30 -3.10 -14.36
CA VAL A 20 28.53 -2.36 -14.72
C VAL A 20 29.38 -2.05 -13.49
N VAL A 21 28.76 -1.71 -12.36
CA VAL A 21 29.47 -1.46 -11.09
C VAL A 21 30.28 -2.69 -10.65
N PHE A 22 29.76 -3.88 -10.94
CA PHE A 22 30.39 -5.16 -10.59
C PHE A 22 31.19 -5.78 -11.73
N LYS A 23 31.33 -5.10 -12.87
CA LYS A 23 32.02 -5.58 -14.08
C LYS A 23 31.50 -6.95 -14.56
N GLU A 24 30.20 -7.19 -14.41
CA GLU A 24 29.54 -8.43 -14.84
C GLU A 24 28.57 -8.18 -16.00
N LYS A 25 28.29 -9.24 -16.77
CA LYS A 25 27.20 -9.20 -17.76
C LYS A 25 25.85 -9.23 -17.06
N SER A 26 24.96 -8.31 -17.42
CA SER A 26 23.61 -8.13 -16.86
C SER A 26 22.79 -9.43 -16.68
N PRO A 27 22.70 -10.36 -17.67
CA PRO A 27 22.00 -11.64 -17.48
C PRO A 27 22.61 -12.52 -16.39
N THR A 28 23.94 -12.58 -16.32
CA THR A 28 24.67 -13.36 -15.30
C THR A 28 24.49 -12.74 -13.92
N PHE A 29 24.64 -11.41 -13.84
CA PHE A 29 24.50 -10.65 -12.59
C PHE A 29 23.10 -10.79 -11.99
N SER A 30 22.06 -10.52 -12.79
CA SER A 30 20.66 -10.65 -12.35
C SER A 30 20.33 -12.06 -11.90
N LYS A 31 20.78 -13.09 -12.64
CA LYS A 31 20.61 -14.50 -12.24
C LYS A 31 21.26 -14.77 -10.88
N ARG A 32 22.52 -14.35 -10.69
CA ARG A 32 23.24 -14.53 -9.42
C ARG A 32 22.54 -13.85 -8.25
N VAL A 33 22.12 -12.59 -8.42
CA VAL A 33 21.40 -11.83 -7.39
C VAL A 33 20.08 -12.53 -7.02
N ASN A 34 19.31 -12.97 -8.02
CA ASN A 34 18.02 -13.61 -7.79
C ASN A 34 18.15 -14.98 -7.14
N THR A 35 19.10 -15.81 -7.60
CA THR A 35 19.38 -17.12 -6.98
C THR A 35 19.82 -16.96 -5.53
N PHE A 36 20.71 -16.01 -5.24
CA PHE A 36 21.13 -15.76 -3.88
C PHE A 36 19.99 -15.23 -3.00
N LEU A 37 19.19 -14.29 -3.52
CA LEU A 37 18.06 -13.74 -2.78
C LEU A 37 17.02 -14.81 -2.46
N ALA A 38 16.69 -15.67 -3.42
CA ALA A 38 15.78 -16.80 -3.24
C ALA A 38 16.29 -17.78 -2.16
N ALA A 39 17.61 -17.98 -2.07
CA ALA A 39 18.20 -18.86 -1.06
C ALA A 39 18.10 -18.29 0.37
N ILE A 40 18.26 -16.98 0.55
CA ILE A 40 18.26 -16.36 1.90
C ILE A 40 16.88 -15.87 2.34
N HIS A 41 15.98 -15.61 1.39
CA HIS A 41 14.69 -14.97 1.66
C HIS A 41 13.84 -15.70 2.72
N PRO A 42 13.65 -17.04 2.67
CA PRO A 42 12.85 -17.74 3.67
C PRO A 42 13.37 -17.52 5.10
N THR A 43 14.70 -17.59 5.29
CA THR A 43 15.32 -17.35 6.60
C THR A 43 15.17 -15.90 7.06
N LEU A 44 15.30 -14.94 6.14
CA LEU A 44 15.11 -13.53 6.46
C LEU A 44 13.66 -13.24 6.85
N ARG A 45 12.69 -13.73 6.09
CA ARG A 45 11.26 -13.56 6.35
C ARG A 45 10.88 -14.17 7.70
N ALA A 46 11.26 -15.42 7.95
CA ALA A 46 10.98 -16.09 9.20
C ALA A 46 11.56 -15.33 10.40
N LYS A 47 12.83 -14.93 10.35
CA LYS A 47 13.54 -14.31 11.47
C LYS A 47 13.16 -12.85 11.73
N TYR A 48 12.84 -12.11 10.68
CA TYR A 48 12.65 -10.66 10.77
C TYR A 48 11.22 -10.22 10.54
N ILE A 49 10.29 -11.09 10.17
CA ILE A 49 8.86 -10.76 10.00
C ILE A 49 8.00 -11.77 10.79
N ASP A 50 8.03 -13.05 10.42
CA ASP A 50 7.03 -14.02 10.88
C ASP A 50 7.10 -14.30 12.38
N THR A 51 8.31 -14.34 12.95
CA THR A 51 8.55 -14.60 14.39
C THR A 51 8.62 -13.32 15.24
N VAL A 52 8.33 -12.15 14.65
CA VAL A 52 8.42 -10.88 15.39
C VAL A 52 7.38 -10.82 16.50
N LEU A 53 6.14 -11.29 16.24
CA LEU A 53 5.08 -11.31 17.24
C LEU A 53 5.35 -12.29 18.39
N ASP A 54 6.05 -13.39 18.13
CA ASP A 54 6.45 -14.34 19.18
C ASP A 54 7.32 -13.68 20.25
N LYS A 55 8.09 -12.65 19.85
CA LYS A 55 8.93 -11.85 20.76
C LYS A 55 8.20 -10.64 21.34
N TYR A 56 7.40 -9.95 20.53
CA TYR A 56 6.75 -8.70 20.89
C TYR A 56 5.23 -8.88 21.01
N SER A 57 4.82 -9.78 21.91
CA SER A 57 3.41 -9.95 22.31
C SER A 57 2.86 -8.69 22.98
N MET A 58 1.53 -8.62 23.19
CA MET A 58 0.93 -7.47 23.88
C MET A 58 1.49 -7.34 25.30
N GLN A 59 1.68 -8.46 26.01
CA GLN A 59 2.29 -8.47 27.34
C GLN A 59 3.71 -7.90 27.33
N HIS A 60 4.53 -8.27 26.34
CA HIS A 60 5.89 -7.75 26.21
C HIS A 60 5.88 -6.25 25.87
N LEU A 61 5.00 -5.80 24.96
CA LEU A 61 4.85 -4.38 24.62
C LEU A 61 4.37 -3.57 25.83
N HIS A 62 3.48 -4.13 26.66
CA HIS A 62 3.04 -3.51 27.90
C HIS A 62 4.19 -3.33 28.90
N THR A 63 4.87 -4.43 29.25
CA THR A 63 5.95 -4.44 30.26
C THR A 63 7.18 -3.64 29.83
N SER A 64 7.45 -3.55 28.53
CA SER A 64 8.54 -2.75 27.97
C SER A 64 8.17 -1.29 27.67
N GLY A 65 6.91 -0.89 27.87
CA GLY A 65 6.46 0.48 27.60
C GLY A 65 6.35 0.87 26.12
N HIS A 66 6.17 -0.10 25.23
CA HIS A 66 6.07 0.10 23.77
C HIS A 66 4.65 -0.14 23.23
N ARG A 67 3.60 0.10 24.01
CA ARG A 67 2.23 0.12 23.48
C ARG A 67 1.96 1.44 22.75
N PHE A 68 0.91 1.48 21.93
CA PHE A 68 0.40 2.74 21.42
C PHE A 68 -0.04 3.65 22.57
N ASN A 69 0.18 4.96 22.40
CA ASN A 69 -0.03 5.94 23.47
C ASN A 69 -1.51 6.20 23.72
N ASN A 70 -2.30 6.32 22.65
CA ASN A 70 -3.71 6.68 22.74
C ASN A 70 -4.63 5.46 22.72
N PHE A 71 -4.21 4.37 22.06
CA PHE A 71 -4.95 3.11 21.98
C PHE A 71 -4.13 1.91 22.45
N PRO A 72 -3.89 1.75 23.77
CA PRO A 72 -3.03 0.68 24.29
C PRO A 72 -3.56 -0.74 24.05
N SER A 73 -4.84 -0.90 23.71
CA SER A 73 -5.43 -2.20 23.33
C SER A 73 -5.11 -2.62 21.89
N ALA A 74 -4.57 -1.71 21.07
CA ALA A 74 -4.20 -2.02 19.71
C ALA A 74 -2.80 -2.65 19.63
N LEU A 75 -2.69 -3.79 18.94
CA LEU A 75 -1.45 -4.55 18.83
C LEU A 75 -0.55 -4.00 17.72
N TYR A 76 -1.14 -3.59 16.59
CA TYR A 76 -0.43 -3.05 15.43
C TYR A 76 -1.32 -2.12 14.60
N ALA A 77 -0.68 -1.32 13.76
CA ALA A 77 -1.31 -0.55 12.70
C ALA A 77 -1.20 -1.27 11.35
N VAL A 78 -2.24 -1.20 10.53
CA VAL A 78 -2.31 -1.80 9.19
C VAL A 78 -2.53 -0.71 8.15
N ASP A 79 -1.80 -0.81 7.04
CA ASP A 79 -2.02 0.04 5.88
C ASP A 79 -1.49 -0.64 4.59
N VAL A 80 -1.92 -0.13 3.44
CA VAL A 80 -1.54 -0.59 2.11
C VAL A 80 -0.68 0.46 1.42
N THR A 81 0.48 0.03 0.95
CA THR A 81 1.35 0.85 0.11
C THR A 81 1.14 0.53 -1.37
N PHE A 82 1.09 1.57 -2.19
CA PHE A 82 1.10 1.46 -3.64
C PHE A 82 2.52 1.63 -4.18
N GLN A 83 2.91 0.76 -5.09
CA GLN A 83 4.12 0.88 -5.88
C GLN A 83 3.78 0.97 -7.37
N ARG A 84 4.31 2.00 -8.02
CA ARG A 84 4.16 2.21 -9.46
C ARG A 84 4.88 1.11 -10.24
N THR A 85 4.25 0.60 -11.28
CA THR A 85 4.88 -0.33 -12.23
C THR A 85 4.77 0.19 -13.66
N ASN A 86 5.50 -0.45 -14.59
CA ASN A 86 5.22 -0.29 -16.01
C ASN A 86 3.82 -0.78 -16.35
N ALA A 87 3.21 -0.18 -17.38
CA ALA A 87 1.96 -0.71 -17.90
C ALA A 87 2.19 -2.17 -18.32
N PRO A 88 1.42 -3.13 -17.80
CA PRO A 88 1.61 -4.52 -18.14
C PRO A 88 1.36 -4.73 -19.63
N ALA A 89 2.06 -5.69 -20.24
CA ALA A 89 1.72 -6.16 -21.58
C ALA A 89 0.34 -6.83 -21.56
N GLY A 90 -0.35 -6.81 -22.70
CA GLY A 90 -1.66 -7.44 -22.85
C GLY A 90 -2.78 -6.49 -23.26
N SER A 91 -3.99 -7.03 -23.21
CA SER A 91 -5.25 -6.37 -23.56
C SER A 91 -5.56 -5.20 -22.63
N PHE A 92 -6.51 -4.36 -23.05
CA PHE A 92 -6.98 -3.25 -22.22
C PHE A 92 -7.56 -3.73 -20.88
N ASN A 93 -8.31 -4.84 -20.89
CA ASN A 93 -8.93 -5.40 -19.69
C ASN A 93 -7.91 -5.90 -18.68
N GLU A 94 -6.84 -6.54 -19.14
CA GLU A 94 -5.73 -6.98 -18.27
C GLU A 94 -5.00 -5.78 -17.67
N LYS A 95 -4.71 -4.76 -18.48
CA LYS A 95 -4.09 -3.51 -18.00
C LYS A 95 -4.94 -2.80 -16.96
N LYS A 96 -6.25 -2.71 -17.18
CA LYS A 96 -7.20 -2.01 -16.30
C LYS A 96 -7.11 -2.51 -14.85
N ARG A 97 -6.87 -3.81 -14.63
CA ARG A 97 -6.71 -4.41 -13.30
C ARG A 97 -5.55 -3.83 -12.50
N PHE A 98 -4.49 -3.36 -13.15
CA PHE A 98 -3.34 -2.78 -12.45
C PHE A 98 -3.47 -1.27 -12.25
N TYR A 99 -4.50 -0.64 -12.82
CA TYR A 99 -4.65 0.81 -12.78
C TYR A 99 -5.32 1.27 -11.49
N SER A 100 -4.57 2.00 -10.66
CA SER A 100 -5.11 2.66 -9.47
C SER A 100 -5.79 3.97 -9.87
N LYS A 101 -7.10 4.09 -9.61
CA LYS A 101 -7.84 5.34 -9.83
C LYS A 101 -7.30 6.49 -8.97
N LYS A 102 -7.00 6.21 -7.69
CA LYS A 102 -6.41 7.14 -6.71
C LYS A 102 -5.13 7.76 -7.28
N HIS A 103 -4.17 6.92 -7.67
CA HIS A 103 -2.86 7.37 -8.14
C HIS A 103 -2.81 7.73 -9.64
N GLY A 104 -3.82 7.36 -10.43
CA GLY A 104 -3.83 7.58 -11.88
C GLY A 104 -2.74 6.82 -12.64
N GLN A 105 -2.29 5.69 -12.09
CA GLN A 105 -1.11 4.96 -12.56
C GLN A 105 -1.30 3.45 -12.43
N TYR A 106 -0.57 2.70 -13.24
CA TYR A 106 -0.45 1.26 -13.08
C TYR A 106 0.49 0.95 -11.92
N GLY A 107 0.14 -0.06 -11.14
CA GLY A 107 0.97 -0.46 -10.02
C GLY A 107 0.47 -1.71 -9.32
N LEU A 108 1.17 -2.01 -8.23
CA LEU A 108 0.87 -3.08 -7.30
C LEU A 108 0.61 -2.47 -5.93
N LYS A 109 -0.14 -3.22 -5.12
CA LYS A 109 -0.43 -2.89 -3.73
C LYS A 109 -0.01 -4.03 -2.83
N VAL A 110 0.52 -3.68 -1.68
CA VAL A 110 0.93 -4.62 -0.63
C VAL A 110 0.45 -4.06 0.70
N GLU A 111 -0.18 -4.91 1.50
CA GLU A 111 -0.51 -4.59 2.89
C GLU A 111 0.67 -4.93 3.79
N ALA A 112 0.91 -4.10 4.79
CA ALA A 112 1.80 -4.39 5.90
C ALA A 112 1.12 -4.11 7.24
N SER A 113 1.50 -4.89 8.26
CA SER A 113 1.08 -4.68 9.64
C SER A 113 2.32 -4.37 10.49
N VAL A 114 2.29 -3.27 11.25
CA VAL A 114 3.46 -2.70 11.93
C VAL A 114 3.14 -2.44 13.40
N LEU A 115 4.01 -2.96 14.29
CA LEU A 115 3.93 -2.77 15.74
C LEU A 115 4.25 -1.33 16.15
N PRO A 116 3.88 -0.89 17.37
CA PRO A 116 4.23 0.44 17.87
C PRO A 116 5.74 0.67 17.97
N ASN A 117 6.55 -0.39 18.11
CA ASN A 117 8.02 -0.31 18.08
C ASN A 117 8.60 -0.16 16.65
N GLY A 118 7.74 -0.04 15.63
CA GLY A 118 8.11 0.17 14.24
C GLY A 118 8.43 -1.10 13.45
N LEU A 119 8.39 -2.28 14.05
CA LEU A 119 8.69 -3.53 13.34
C LEU A 119 7.45 -4.06 12.61
N ALA A 120 7.62 -4.39 11.33
CA ALA A 120 6.59 -5.09 10.56
C ALA A 120 6.47 -6.56 11.00
N ILE A 121 5.24 -7.03 11.18
CA ILE A 121 4.95 -8.43 11.57
C ILE A 121 4.31 -9.21 10.43
N ASN A 122 3.87 -8.50 9.38
CA ASN A 122 3.24 -9.09 8.23
C ASN A 122 3.46 -8.23 6.99
N VAL A 123 3.51 -8.92 5.86
CA VAL A 123 3.50 -8.35 4.52
C VAL A 123 2.82 -9.33 3.59
N THR A 124 1.79 -8.88 2.88
CA THR A 124 1.02 -9.74 1.97
C THR A 124 1.77 -9.99 0.67
N THR A 125 1.24 -10.88 -0.17
CA THR A 125 1.61 -10.91 -1.59
C THR A 125 1.03 -9.68 -2.30
N ALA A 126 1.67 -9.30 -3.39
CA ALA A 126 1.28 -8.12 -4.14
C ALA A 126 0.02 -8.37 -4.96
N VAL A 127 -0.92 -7.44 -4.85
CA VAL A 127 -2.16 -7.44 -5.64
C VAL A 127 -2.17 -6.31 -6.68
N PRO A 128 -3.01 -6.41 -7.72
CA PRO A 128 -3.14 -5.33 -8.71
C PRO A 128 -3.61 -4.00 -8.10
N GLY A 129 -3.08 -2.89 -8.60
CA GLY A 129 -3.35 -1.55 -8.06
C GLY A 129 -4.80 -1.05 -8.13
N SER A 130 -5.70 -1.75 -8.84
CA SER A 130 -7.13 -1.43 -8.84
C SER A 130 -7.89 -1.99 -7.63
N VAL A 131 -7.32 -2.94 -6.89
CA VAL A 131 -7.95 -3.56 -5.72
C VAL A 131 -8.09 -2.50 -4.61
N ALA A 132 -9.23 -2.46 -3.94
CA ALA A 132 -9.48 -1.55 -2.83
C ALA A 132 -8.70 -2.00 -1.59
N ASP A 133 -8.21 -1.05 -0.79
CA ASP A 133 -7.31 -1.37 0.33
C ASP A 133 -8.00 -2.27 1.38
N ILE A 134 -9.29 -2.04 1.66
CA ILE A 134 -10.10 -2.90 2.54
C ILE A 134 -10.22 -4.34 2.03
N ALA A 135 -10.37 -4.54 0.73
CA ALA A 135 -10.49 -5.89 0.14
C ALA A 135 -9.19 -6.69 0.26
N ILE A 136 -8.04 -6.00 0.35
CA ILE A 136 -6.74 -6.64 0.60
C ILE A 136 -6.72 -7.15 2.05
N CYS A 137 -7.13 -6.31 3.00
CA CYS A 137 -7.21 -6.69 4.41
C CYS A 137 -8.22 -7.82 4.66
N GLU A 138 -9.39 -7.76 4.01
CA GLU A 138 -10.38 -8.86 4.06
C GLU A 138 -9.83 -10.17 3.50
N SER A 139 -8.98 -10.12 2.45
CA SER A 139 -8.32 -11.32 1.94
C SER A 139 -7.23 -11.86 2.88
N ASN A 140 -6.77 -11.05 3.82
CA ASN A 140 -5.77 -11.38 4.84
C ASN A 140 -6.41 -11.59 6.23
N LEU A 141 -7.72 -11.82 6.28
CA LEU A 141 -8.49 -11.91 7.53
C LEU A 141 -7.99 -13.01 8.46
N ASP A 142 -7.66 -14.19 7.93
CA ASP A 142 -7.18 -15.33 8.72
C ASP A 142 -5.93 -14.98 9.54
N PHE A 143 -4.99 -14.25 8.93
CA PHE A 143 -3.81 -13.76 9.62
C PHE A 143 -4.19 -12.81 10.77
N HIS A 144 -5.09 -11.86 10.51
CA HIS A 144 -5.50 -10.89 11.52
C HIS A 144 -6.25 -11.55 12.68
N GLN A 145 -7.16 -12.49 12.39
CA GLN A 145 -7.91 -13.23 13.40
C GLN A 145 -7.00 -14.10 14.27
N ASP A 146 -6.01 -14.78 13.67
CA ASP A 146 -5.02 -15.55 14.41
C ASP A 146 -4.18 -14.65 15.33
N LYS A 147 -3.62 -13.56 14.79
CA LYS A 147 -2.66 -12.72 15.52
C LYS A 147 -3.26 -11.74 16.52
N LEU A 148 -4.53 -11.37 16.37
CA LEU A 148 -5.20 -10.50 17.33
C LEU A 148 -5.77 -11.27 18.52
N LYS A 149 -5.90 -12.59 18.43
CA LYS A 149 -6.45 -13.40 19.51
C LYS A 149 -5.57 -13.30 20.77
N LYS A 150 -6.19 -12.97 21.90
CA LYS A 150 -5.54 -13.00 23.22
C LYS A 150 -5.19 -14.44 23.58
N ILE A 151 -4.02 -14.64 24.19
CA ILE A 151 -3.52 -15.95 24.59
C ILE A 151 -3.01 -15.94 26.03
N GLY A 152 -3.41 -16.97 26.81
CA GLY A 152 -2.90 -17.19 28.16
C GLY A 152 -3.13 -16.01 29.08
N GLU A 153 -2.05 -15.48 29.66
CA GLU A 153 -2.09 -14.34 30.60
C GLU A 153 -2.61 -13.04 29.95
N GLU A 154 -2.66 -12.96 28.62
CA GLU A 154 -3.21 -11.79 27.91
C GLU A 154 -4.72 -11.65 28.06
N ASP A 155 -5.45 -12.74 28.35
CA ASP A 155 -6.90 -12.69 28.61
C ASP A 155 -7.23 -11.92 29.90
N ASP A 156 -6.33 -11.95 30.88
CA ASP A 156 -6.48 -11.27 32.18
C ASP A 156 -5.94 -9.84 32.17
N MET A 157 -5.31 -9.40 31.08
CA MET A 157 -4.78 -8.04 30.96
C MET A 157 -5.92 -7.02 30.89
N LEU A 158 -5.77 -5.92 31.66
CA LEU A 158 -6.72 -4.81 31.62
C LEU A 158 -6.82 -4.23 30.21
N ASP A 159 -8.04 -4.20 29.70
CA ASP A 159 -8.39 -3.76 28.36
C ASP A 159 -9.72 -3.01 28.42
N ASP A 160 -9.63 -1.68 28.40
CA ASP A 160 -10.74 -0.74 28.36
C ASP A 160 -10.88 -0.08 26.97
N GLY A 161 -10.23 -0.67 25.96
CA GLY A 161 -10.20 -0.10 24.62
C GLY A 161 -11.53 -0.26 23.87
N PRO A 162 -11.73 0.50 22.78
CA PRO A 162 -12.96 0.42 21.97
C PRO A 162 -13.31 -1.01 21.55
N MET A 163 -14.62 -1.32 21.49
CA MET A 163 -15.17 -2.62 21.04
C MET A 163 -14.73 -3.84 21.88
N GLN A 164 -14.31 -3.64 23.14
CA GLN A 164 -13.94 -4.74 24.02
C GLN A 164 -15.12 -5.70 24.27
N GLU A 165 -16.33 -5.19 24.44
CA GLU A 165 -17.52 -6.03 24.69
C GLU A 165 -17.86 -6.93 23.49
N GLU A 166 -17.69 -6.42 22.27
CA GLU A 166 -17.95 -7.17 21.03
C GLU A 166 -16.84 -8.19 20.74
N TYR A 167 -15.59 -7.86 21.09
CA TYR A 167 -14.40 -8.67 20.82
C TYR A 167 -13.53 -8.89 22.08
N PRO A 168 -14.05 -9.55 23.13
CA PRO A 168 -13.39 -9.60 24.45
C PRO A 168 -12.06 -10.35 24.44
N ARG A 169 -11.94 -11.35 23.56
CA ARG A 169 -10.75 -12.21 23.40
C ARG A 169 -9.82 -11.77 22.27
N SER A 170 -9.94 -10.52 21.83
CA SER A 170 -9.12 -9.98 20.74
C SER A 170 -8.51 -8.65 21.14
N TRP A 171 -7.21 -8.50 20.86
CA TRP A 171 -6.59 -7.19 20.73
C TRP A 171 -7.14 -6.45 19.51
N ALA A 172 -6.96 -5.14 19.50
CA ALA A 172 -7.38 -4.30 18.39
C ALA A 172 -6.28 -4.14 17.33
N LEU A 173 -6.67 -3.72 16.12
CA LEU A 173 -5.75 -3.13 15.15
C LEU A 173 -6.15 -1.69 14.86
N LEU A 174 -5.17 -0.86 14.50
CA LEU A 174 -5.41 0.49 13.96
C LEU A 174 -5.41 0.44 12.44
N ALA A 175 -6.37 1.08 11.80
CA ALA A 175 -6.42 1.18 10.34
C ALA A 175 -6.88 2.57 9.89
N ASP A 176 -6.58 2.92 8.64
CA ASP A 176 -7.02 4.19 8.05
C ASP A 176 -8.55 4.21 7.86
N LYS A 177 -9.10 5.40 7.66
CA LYS A 177 -10.51 5.65 7.36
C LYS A 177 -11.02 4.88 6.13
N GLY A 178 -10.13 4.52 5.19
CA GLY A 178 -10.48 3.68 4.03
C GLY A 178 -10.93 2.25 4.39
N TYR A 179 -10.70 1.81 5.62
CA TYR A 179 -11.01 0.46 6.12
C TYR A 179 -12.32 0.38 6.92
N GLN A 180 -13.16 1.40 6.80
CA GLN A 180 -14.50 1.42 7.37
C GLN A 180 -15.29 0.18 6.93
N GLY A 181 -15.76 -0.61 7.91
CA GLY A 181 -16.43 -1.90 7.69
C GLY A 181 -15.66 -3.09 8.27
N LEU A 182 -14.33 -2.98 8.47
CA LEU A 182 -13.54 -4.04 9.10
C LEU A 182 -14.01 -4.40 10.52
N HIS A 183 -14.59 -3.43 11.24
CA HIS A 183 -15.15 -3.60 12.58
C HIS A 183 -16.22 -4.71 12.68
N ARG A 184 -16.77 -5.17 11.54
CA ARG A 184 -17.73 -6.28 11.51
C ARG A 184 -17.09 -7.66 11.66
N GLN A 185 -15.79 -7.77 11.40
CA GLN A 185 -15.06 -9.03 11.37
C GLN A 185 -13.84 -9.05 12.30
N LEU A 186 -13.31 -7.87 12.64
CA LEU A 186 -12.15 -7.68 13.48
C LEU A 186 -12.41 -6.54 14.47
N ARG A 187 -11.69 -6.53 15.58
CA ARG A 187 -11.63 -5.38 16.49
C ARG A 187 -10.80 -4.25 15.87
N ALA A 188 -11.35 -3.59 14.86
CA ALA A 188 -10.65 -2.58 14.05
C ALA A 188 -11.02 -1.16 14.49
N ILE A 189 -10.04 -0.43 15.00
CA ILE A 189 -10.19 0.99 15.37
C ILE A 189 -9.86 1.82 14.12
N THR A 190 -10.86 2.55 13.61
CA THR A 190 -10.74 3.39 12.41
C THR A 190 -11.29 4.79 12.68
N PRO A 191 -10.75 5.83 12.03
CA PRO A 191 -11.27 7.19 12.19
C PRO A 191 -12.73 7.31 11.78
N MET A 192 -13.52 8.03 12.57
CA MET A 192 -14.93 8.31 12.30
C MET A 192 -15.10 9.09 10.99
N LYS A 193 -16.10 8.69 10.21
CA LYS A 193 -16.47 9.38 8.97
C LYS A 193 -17.38 10.55 9.30
N ARG A 194 -17.20 11.66 8.57
CA ARG A 194 -18.16 12.77 8.59
C ARG A 194 -19.54 12.24 8.19
N PRO A 195 -20.60 12.53 8.96
CA PRO A 195 -21.96 12.18 8.57
C PRO A 195 -22.34 12.92 7.28
N ALA A 196 -23.28 12.35 6.51
CA ALA A 196 -23.74 12.98 5.28
C ALA A 196 -24.36 14.36 5.59
N GLY A 197 -23.79 15.42 5.03
CA GLY A 197 -24.26 16.80 5.22
C GLY A 197 -23.95 17.41 6.59
N GLY A 198 -23.12 16.77 7.42
CA GLY A 198 -22.78 17.25 8.77
C GLY A 198 -21.28 17.35 9.03
N LEU A 199 -20.94 17.98 10.16
CA LEU A 199 -19.57 18.06 10.68
C LEU A 199 -19.35 16.98 11.73
N LEU A 200 -18.08 16.59 11.91
CA LEU A 200 -17.69 15.82 13.09
C LEU A 200 -17.73 16.73 14.31
N SER A 201 -18.11 16.19 15.46
CA SER A 201 -17.98 16.94 16.71
C SER A 201 -16.50 17.18 17.03
N ALA A 202 -16.21 18.19 17.86
CA ALA A 202 -14.84 18.43 18.32
C ALA A 202 -14.24 17.22 19.07
N ALA A 203 -15.09 16.46 19.77
CA ALA A 203 -14.68 15.23 20.45
C ALA A 203 -14.30 14.14 19.44
N ASP A 204 -15.10 13.95 18.38
CA ASP A 204 -14.80 12.96 17.34
C ASP A 204 -13.54 13.30 16.56
N MET A 205 -13.31 14.59 16.31
CA MET A 205 -12.07 15.08 15.70
C MET A 205 -10.88 14.76 16.59
N ALA A 206 -10.96 15.04 17.89
CA ALA A 206 -9.89 14.73 18.83
C ALA A 206 -9.59 13.20 18.90
N VAL A 207 -10.62 12.35 18.80
CA VAL A 207 -10.42 10.89 18.70
C VAL A 207 -9.74 10.52 17.39
N ASN A 208 -10.16 11.09 16.26
CA ASN A 208 -9.53 10.86 14.97
C ASN A 208 -8.06 11.29 14.94
N ASP A 209 -7.72 12.41 15.57
CA ASP A 209 -6.34 12.90 15.68
C ASP A 209 -5.48 11.93 16.49
N LYS A 210 -6.01 11.39 17.59
CA LYS A 210 -5.35 10.33 18.37
C LYS A 210 -5.13 9.06 17.54
N ILE A 211 -6.11 8.64 16.74
CA ILE A 211 -5.98 7.46 15.88
C ILE A 211 -4.90 7.70 14.83
N ALA A 212 -4.90 8.87 14.20
CA ALA A 212 -3.88 9.25 13.22
C ALA A 212 -2.48 9.26 13.85
N SER A 213 -2.34 9.83 15.05
CA SER A 213 -1.09 9.90 15.80
C SER A 213 -0.48 8.52 16.09
N ASP A 214 -1.29 7.53 16.48
CA ASP A 214 -0.76 6.18 16.75
C ASP A 214 -0.54 5.40 15.44
N ARG A 215 -1.44 5.55 14.45
CA ARG A 215 -1.36 4.85 13.16
C ARG A 215 -0.14 5.28 12.34
N VAL A 216 0.36 6.51 12.50
CA VAL A 216 1.50 7.07 11.74
C VAL A 216 2.73 6.16 11.72
N ILE A 217 2.87 5.23 12.68
CA ILE A 217 3.98 4.27 12.71
C ILE A 217 4.07 3.43 11.42
N VAL A 218 2.94 3.04 10.82
CA VAL A 218 2.94 2.27 9.56
C VAL A 218 3.36 3.12 8.37
N GLU A 219 3.03 4.42 8.40
CA GLU A 219 3.46 5.40 7.41
C GLU A 219 4.97 5.65 7.52
N ASN A 220 5.47 5.86 8.74
CA ASN A 220 6.90 5.98 8.99
C ASN A 220 7.67 4.74 8.53
N PHE A 221 7.11 3.54 8.74
CA PHE A 221 7.69 2.29 8.24
C PHE A 221 7.78 2.29 6.70
N PHE A 222 6.71 2.64 6.00
CA PHE A 222 6.72 2.72 4.53
C PHE A 222 7.66 3.80 4.00
N GLY A 223 7.76 4.94 4.68
CA GLY A 223 8.73 5.97 4.37
C GLY A 223 10.15 5.45 4.44
N ARG A 224 10.52 4.82 5.57
CA ARG A 224 11.82 4.18 5.73
C ARG A 224 12.08 3.12 4.66
N LEU A 225 11.11 2.25 4.39
CA LEU A 225 11.20 1.19 3.37
C LEU A 225 11.50 1.79 1.99
N LYS A 226 10.76 2.83 1.58
CA LYS A 226 10.91 3.45 0.26
C LYS A 226 12.18 4.29 0.13
N THR A 227 12.62 4.94 1.21
CA THR A 227 13.87 5.70 1.23
C THR A 227 15.10 4.78 1.25
N LEU A 228 15.05 3.65 1.97
CA LEU A 228 16.18 2.72 2.02
C LEU A 228 16.36 1.92 0.72
N TRP A 229 15.26 1.56 0.06
CA TRP A 229 15.25 0.61 -1.05
C TRP A 229 14.54 1.22 -2.26
N SER A 230 15.32 1.79 -3.18
CA SER A 230 14.78 2.30 -4.43
C SER A 230 13.99 1.24 -5.21
N VAL A 231 14.29 -0.06 -5.08
CA VAL A 231 13.50 -1.11 -5.76
C VAL A 231 12.04 -1.15 -5.30
N VAL A 232 11.74 -0.59 -4.13
CA VAL A 232 10.39 -0.39 -3.58
C VAL A 232 9.91 1.06 -3.74
N GLY A 233 10.81 2.03 -3.57
CA GLY A 233 10.51 3.46 -3.67
C GLY A 233 10.25 3.95 -5.09
N ASP A 234 10.92 3.41 -6.09
CA ASP A 234 10.80 3.85 -7.48
C ASP A 234 9.78 3.02 -8.29
N THR A 235 9.67 3.32 -9.58
CA THR A 235 8.91 2.46 -10.50
C THR A 235 9.53 1.08 -10.55
N TYR A 236 8.76 0.05 -10.22
CA TYR A 236 9.19 -1.31 -10.42
C TYR A 236 9.19 -1.66 -11.92
N THR A 237 10.36 -2.01 -12.45
CA THR A 237 10.57 -2.36 -13.87
C THR A 237 11.10 -3.77 -14.08
N TRP A 238 11.37 -4.51 -13.01
CA TRP A 238 11.89 -5.88 -13.09
C TRP A 238 10.75 -6.89 -13.31
N LYS A 239 11.12 -8.18 -13.43
CA LYS A 239 10.13 -9.23 -13.68
C LYS A 239 9.13 -9.32 -12.53
N ARG A 240 7.84 -9.31 -12.85
CA ARG A 240 6.76 -9.36 -11.84
C ARG A 240 6.82 -10.62 -10.98
N GLU A 241 7.26 -11.74 -11.53
CA GLU A 241 7.42 -13.03 -10.81
C GLU A 241 8.32 -12.94 -9.57
N ASN A 242 9.24 -11.98 -9.54
CA ASN A 242 10.16 -11.77 -8.42
C ASN A 242 9.73 -10.61 -7.51
N TYR A 243 8.59 -9.95 -7.78
CA TYR A 243 8.19 -8.75 -7.04
C TYR A 243 8.08 -9.02 -5.54
N ASP A 244 7.33 -10.06 -5.16
CA ASP A 244 7.12 -10.42 -3.76
C ASP A 244 8.45 -10.77 -3.07
N LEU A 245 9.33 -11.50 -3.77
CA LEU A 245 10.66 -11.83 -3.27
C LEU A 245 11.45 -10.56 -2.92
N TYR A 246 11.49 -9.55 -3.79
CA TYR A 246 12.21 -8.31 -3.49
C TYR A 246 11.52 -7.51 -2.39
N PHE A 247 10.21 -7.31 -2.51
CA PHE A 247 9.46 -6.44 -1.61
C PHE A 247 9.50 -6.96 -0.18
N GLN A 248 9.17 -8.23 0.02
CA GLN A 248 9.16 -8.87 1.33
C GLN A 248 10.58 -8.97 1.92
N THR A 249 11.60 -9.18 1.08
CA THR A 249 12.99 -9.13 1.58
C THR A 249 13.40 -7.72 1.99
N CYS A 250 12.96 -6.68 1.27
CA CYS A 250 13.19 -5.30 1.67
C CYS A 250 12.50 -4.98 3.00
N VAL A 251 11.30 -5.51 3.25
CA VAL A 251 10.61 -5.41 4.56
C VAL A 251 11.47 -6.06 5.66
N ALA A 252 11.96 -7.29 5.44
CA ALA A 252 12.81 -7.99 6.40
C ALA A 252 14.11 -7.20 6.72
N PHE A 253 14.78 -6.66 5.69
CA PHE A 253 15.96 -5.82 5.89
C PHE A 253 15.63 -4.48 6.58
N THR A 254 14.44 -3.93 6.33
CA THR A 254 13.97 -2.72 7.01
C THR A 254 13.74 -2.97 8.49
N ASN A 255 13.13 -4.10 8.85
CA ASN A 255 13.01 -4.50 10.26
C ASN A 255 14.38 -4.68 10.93
N LEU A 256 15.34 -5.32 10.25
CA LEU A 256 16.71 -5.42 10.75
C LEU A 256 17.32 -4.03 10.96
N HIS A 257 17.15 -3.11 10.01
CA HIS A 257 17.65 -1.75 10.11
C HIS A 257 17.01 -0.99 11.28
N ILE A 258 15.70 -1.13 11.51
CA ILE A 258 14.97 -0.46 12.60
C ILE A 258 15.47 -0.89 13.97
N ARG A 259 15.92 -2.14 14.13
CA ARG A 259 16.54 -2.62 15.39
C ARG A 259 17.80 -1.85 15.78
N PHE A 260 18.52 -1.28 14.81
CA PHE A 260 19.71 -0.46 15.07
C PHE A 260 19.40 1.04 15.02
N LEU A 261 18.44 1.43 14.19
CA LEU A 261 18.09 2.82 13.92
C LEU A 261 16.56 2.94 13.89
N PRO A 262 15.93 3.22 15.05
CA PRO A 262 14.48 3.35 15.19
C PRO A 262 13.84 4.32 14.18
N LEU A 263 12.54 4.19 13.99
CA LEU A 263 11.77 5.10 13.14
C LEU A 263 11.73 6.51 13.73
N ARG A 264 11.66 7.51 12.86
CA ARG A 264 11.67 8.94 13.16
C ARG A 264 10.56 9.62 12.37
N GLU A 265 10.15 10.81 12.81
CA GLU A 265 9.11 11.60 12.12
C GLU A 265 9.47 11.90 10.65
N VAL A 266 10.76 12.14 10.36
CA VAL A 266 11.26 12.37 8.99
C VAL A 266 10.94 11.21 8.04
N ASP A 267 10.76 9.99 8.54
CA ASP A 267 10.37 8.86 7.71
C ASP A 267 8.93 9.05 7.19
N GLY A 268 8.01 9.56 8.01
CA GLY A 268 6.65 9.93 7.57
C GLY A 268 6.66 11.05 6.53
N ASP A 269 7.47 12.08 6.75
CA ASP A 269 7.65 13.18 5.79
C ASP A 269 8.17 12.69 4.43
N ASP A 270 9.13 11.75 4.44
CA ASP A 270 9.63 11.08 3.24
C ASP A 270 8.49 10.36 2.51
N LEU A 271 7.63 9.63 3.22
CA LEU A 271 6.47 8.97 2.61
C LEU A 271 5.51 9.99 2.00
N HIS A 272 5.15 11.05 2.72
CA HIS A 272 4.24 12.08 2.22
C HIS A 272 4.78 12.74 0.95
N ARG A 273 6.08 13.10 0.93
CA ARG A 273 6.73 13.62 -0.28
C ARG A 273 6.65 12.64 -1.44
N HIS A 274 6.90 11.36 -1.19
CA HIS A 274 6.81 10.31 -2.19
C HIS A 274 5.38 10.15 -2.75
N VAL A 275 4.37 10.05 -1.88
CA VAL A 275 2.95 9.91 -2.26
C VAL A 275 2.46 11.13 -3.03
N ASN A 276 2.79 12.34 -2.59
CA ASN A 276 2.45 13.58 -3.30
C ASN A 276 3.06 13.61 -4.70
N GLY A 277 4.31 13.14 -4.85
CA GLY A 277 4.96 12.97 -6.15
C GLY A 277 4.19 12.00 -7.08
N LEU A 278 3.69 10.89 -6.54
CA LEU A 278 2.86 9.93 -7.29
C LEU A 278 1.54 10.55 -7.75
N LEU A 279 0.82 11.23 -6.84
CA LEU A 279 -0.46 11.89 -7.14
C LEU A 279 -0.29 12.98 -8.22
N SER A 280 0.70 13.85 -8.07
CA SER A 280 1.02 14.90 -9.05
C SER A 280 1.34 14.31 -10.44
N SER A 281 2.19 13.27 -10.48
CA SER A 281 2.51 12.58 -11.74
C SER A 281 1.28 11.89 -12.35
N GLY A 282 0.41 11.33 -11.51
CA GLY A 282 -0.86 10.74 -11.90
C GLY A 282 -1.82 11.74 -12.55
N GLN A 283 -2.00 12.91 -11.92
CA GLN A 283 -2.82 14.00 -12.44
C GLN A 283 -2.30 14.48 -13.80
N LYS A 284 -0.98 14.68 -13.95
CA LYS A 284 -0.36 15.03 -15.24
C LYS A 284 -0.66 13.99 -16.34
N LYS A 285 -0.59 12.69 -16.02
CA LYS A 285 -0.92 11.61 -16.96
C LYS A 285 -2.41 11.58 -17.32
N LYS A 286 -3.31 11.77 -16.34
CA LYS A 286 -4.76 11.87 -16.57
C LYS A 286 -5.09 13.04 -17.50
N ALA A 287 -4.53 14.23 -17.23
CA ALA A 287 -4.73 15.42 -18.06
C ALA A 287 -4.23 15.22 -19.50
N LYS A 288 -3.02 14.65 -19.68
CA LYS A 288 -2.49 14.31 -21.01
C LYS A 288 -3.42 13.34 -21.76
N ARG A 289 -3.94 12.31 -21.07
CA ARG A 289 -4.88 11.35 -21.65
C ARG A 289 -6.21 12.00 -22.04
N ALA A 290 -6.77 12.86 -21.20
CA ALA A 290 -7.99 13.60 -21.50
C ALA A 290 -7.81 14.47 -22.76
N GLY A 291 -6.70 15.20 -22.87
CA GLY A 291 -6.36 15.97 -24.06
C GLY A 291 -6.22 15.12 -25.33
N SER A 292 -5.58 13.95 -25.23
CA SER A 292 -5.50 13.00 -26.37
C SER A 292 -6.88 12.45 -26.77
N VAL A 293 -7.74 12.15 -25.80
CA VAL A 293 -9.11 11.66 -26.07
C VAL A 293 -9.95 12.75 -26.72
N MET A 294 -9.90 13.99 -26.23
CA MET A 294 -10.58 15.13 -26.85
C MET A 294 -10.15 15.33 -28.30
N LYS A 295 -8.84 15.38 -28.58
CA LYS A 295 -8.31 15.47 -29.94
C LYS A 295 -8.78 14.33 -30.84
N SER A 296 -8.84 13.10 -30.31
CA SER A 296 -9.36 11.95 -31.05
C SER A 296 -10.86 12.06 -31.33
N ARG A 297 -11.65 12.54 -30.35
CA ARG A 297 -13.09 12.78 -30.50
C ARG A 297 -13.35 13.86 -31.55
N GLU A 298 -12.61 14.97 -31.51
CA GLU A 298 -12.69 16.03 -32.52
C GLU A 298 -12.31 15.55 -33.91
N LYS A 299 -11.21 14.78 -34.04
CA LYS A 299 -10.80 14.21 -35.32
C LYS A 299 -11.85 13.25 -35.89
N ARG A 300 -12.49 12.45 -35.03
CA ARG A 300 -13.62 11.58 -35.43
C ARG A 300 -14.83 12.41 -35.85
N LYS A 301 -15.19 13.46 -35.10
CA LYS A 301 -16.29 14.37 -35.43
C LYS A 301 -16.06 15.04 -36.80
N ARG A 302 -14.83 15.54 -37.05
CA ARG A 302 -14.44 16.13 -38.34
C ARG A 302 -14.50 15.15 -39.51
N ARG A 303 -14.09 13.89 -39.29
CA ARG A 303 -14.19 12.82 -40.31
C ARG A 303 -15.64 12.46 -40.63
N LEU A 304 -16.48 12.34 -39.61
CA LEU A 304 -17.90 12.08 -39.80
C LEU A 304 -18.57 13.26 -40.51
N SER A 305 -18.31 14.49 -40.08
CA SER A 305 -18.87 15.68 -40.76
C SER A 305 -18.41 15.81 -42.21
N SER A 306 -17.17 15.44 -42.54
CA SER A 306 -16.71 15.46 -43.94
C SER A 306 -17.34 14.36 -44.80
N LEU A 307 -17.73 13.22 -44.21
CA LEU A 307 -18.45 12.15 -44.91
C LEU A 307 -19.90 12.56 -45.23
N PHE A 308 -20.53 13.33 -44.34
CA PHE A 308 -21.91 13.83 -44.53
C PHE A 308 -22.00 15.14 -45.34
N SER A 309 -20.88 15.81 -45.66
CA SER A 309 -20.86 16.96 -46.57
C SER A 309 -20.83 16.57 -48.05
N THR A 310 -20.62 15.29 -48.38
CA THR A 310 -20.67 14.76 -49.74
C THR A 310 -21.80 13.74 -49.85
N GLY A 311 -23.02 14.23 -50.08
CA GLY A 311 -24.13 13.40 -50.55
C GLY A 311 -25.05 12.83 -49.46
N GLU A 312 -26.29 13.30 -49.52
CA GLU A 312 -27.53 12.74 -48.97
C GLU A 312 -27.79 12.86 -47.46
N SER A 313 -28.84 13.62 -47.18
CA SER A 313 -29.57 13.72 -45.93
C SER A 313 -30.06 12.35 -45.47
N ALA A 314 -29.41 11.78 -44.47
CA ALA A 314 -29.99 10.72 -43.64
C ALA A 314 -30.05 11.22 -42.20
N GLN A 315 -31.27 11.56 -41.75
CA GLN A 315 -31.58 11.68 -40.33
C GLN A 315 -31.32 10.32 -39.68
N PHE A 316 -30.29 10.22 -38.85
CA PHE A 316 -30.10 9.08 -37.96
C PHE A 316 -30.28 9.58 -36.52
N THR A 317 -31.43 9.28 -35.94
CA THR A 317 -31.69 9.45 -34.51
C THR A 317 -30.73 8.55 -33.75
N SER A 318 -29.66 9.13 -33.20
CA SER A 318 -28.74 8.41 -32.31
C SER A 318 -29.24 8.49 -30.87
N GLU A 319 -30.33 7.80 -30.57
CA GLU A 319 -30.53 7.25 -29.23
C GLU A 319 -29.60 6.04 -29.11
N VAL A 320 -28.37 6.30 -28.70
CA VAL A 320 -27.57 5.28 -28.02
C VAL A 320 -27.13 5.95 -26.73
N ASP A 321 -27.97 5.76 -25.72
CA ASP A 321 -27.65 6.06 -24.32
C ASP A 321 -26.33 5.37 -23.96
N PHE A 322 -25.26 6.14 -24.01
CA PHE A 322 -24.00 5.72 -23.42
C PHE A 322 -24.02 6.23 -22.00
N TYR A 323 -24.24 5.31 -21.06
CA TYR A 323 -24.12 5.49 -19.61
C TYR A 323 -22.88 6.36 -19.30
N ASP A 324 -23.13 7.64 -19.07
CA ASP A 324 -22.22 8.52 -18.36
C ASP A 324 -22.48 8.26 -16.89
N SER A 325 -21.71 7.38 -16.25
CA SER A 325 -21.62 7.42 -14.78
C SER A 325 -20.76 8.64 -14.44
N ALA A 326 -21.35 9.82 -14.58
CA ALA A 326 -20.99 10.98 -13.82
C ALA A 326 -21.27 10.64 -12.35
N ASP A 327 -20.27 10.05 -11.68
CA ASP A 327 -20.19 10.08 -10.24
C ASP A 327 -19.09 11.08 -9.90
N GLU A 328 -19.46 12.37 -10.04
CA GLU A 328 -18.82 13.47 -9.34
C GLU A 328 -19.14 13.33 -7.85
N SER A 329 -18.45 12.41 -7.17
CA SER A 329 -18.18 12.59 -5.75
C SER A 329 -16.75 13.08 -5.60
N SER A 330 -16.65 14.40 -5.56
CA SER A 330 -15.56 15.12 -4.92
C SER A 330 -15.28 14.50 -3.54
N ILE A 331 -14.28 13.62 -3.45
CA ILE A 331 -13.61 13.27 -2.20
C ILE A 331 -12.38 14.16 -2.12
N PHE A 332 -12.63 15.46 -2.01
CA PHE A 332 -11.78 16.43 -1.36
C PHE A 332 -12.70 17.58 -0.97
N ASP A 333 -13.36 17.40 0.19
CA ASP A 333 -13.63 18.43 1.20
C ASP A 333 -13.88 17.77 2.57
#